data_AF-A0A2V8QZH0-F1
#
_entry.id   AF-A0A2V8QZH0-F1
#
_cell.length_a   1.000
_cell.length_b   1.000
_cell.length_c   1.000
_cell.angle_alpha   90.00
_cell.angle_beta   90.00
_cell.angle_gamma   90.00
#
_symmetry.space_group_name_H-M   'P 1'
#
loop_
_entity.id
_entity.type
_entity.pdbx_description
1 polymer ?
#
loop_
_entity_poly.entity_id
_entity_poly.type
_entity_poly.pdbx_seq_one_letter_code
_entity_poly.pdbx_strand_id
1 'polypeptide(L)'
;MVANTSVPLGNKTWPSLAIVAILSATAFQLHHQGRLWLCTCGARFWSGNICSSENSQQFLDPYSFTHVLHGLVYFILLKLL
;
A
#
# COMPACT_ATOMS: atom_id res chain seq x y z
N MET A 1 29.40 -13.83 -28.84
CA MET A 1 29.90 -13.61 -27.47
C MET A 1 28.99 -12.58 -26.82
N VAL A 2 27.93 -13.00 -26.14
CA VAL A 2 27.00 -12.10 -25.45
C VAL A 2 27.60 -11.76 -24.09
N ALA A 3 27.97 -10.50 -23.87
CA ALA A 3 28.50 -10.05 -22.60
C ALA A 3 27.39 -10.11 -21.53
N ASN A 4 27.58 -10.96 -20.53
CA ASN A 4 26.72 -11.05 -19.36
C ASN A 4 27.07 -9.87 -18.43
N THR A 5 26.46 -8.71 -18.66
CA THR A 5 26.63 -7.55 -17.78
C THR A 5 25.74 -7.74 -16.55
N SER A 6 26.30 -8.28 -15.48
CA SER A 6 25.70 -8.23 -14.14
C SER A 6 25.61 -6.75 -13.73
N VAL A 7 24.42 -6.16 -13.85
CA VAL A 7 24.14 -4.84 -13.30
C VAL A 7 24.33 -4.93 -11.78
N PRO A 8 25.27 -4.19 -11.17
CA PRO A 8 25.42 -4.20 -9.72
C PRO A 8 24.18 -3.54 -9.11
N LEU A 9 23.31 -4.34 -8.50
CA LEU A 9 22.20 -3.86 -7.69
C LEU A 9 22.80 -3.25 -6.41
N GLY A 10 23.23 -1.99 -6.48
CA GLY A 10 23.59 -1.21 -5.30
C GLY A 10 22.44 -1.29 -4.29
N ASN A 11 22.76 -1.65 -3.05
CA ASN A 11 21.82 -1.88 -1.96
C ASN A 11 21.17 -0.57 -1.47
N LYS A 12 20.34 0.04 -2.32
CA LYS A 12 19.62 1.26 -1.99
C LYS A 12 18.41 0.88 -1.13
N THR A 13 18.60 0.80 0.19
CA THR A 13 17.55 0.49 1.18
C THR A 13 16.63 1.66 1.49
N TRP A 14 17.06 2.89 1.17
CA TRP A 14 16.29 4.12 1.38
C TRP A 14 14.84 4.08 0.88
N PRO A 15 14.52 3.58 -0.34
CA PRO A 15 13.15 3.51 -0.81
C PRO A 15 12.27 2.63 0.09
N SER A 16 12.79 1.49 0.55
CA SER A 16 12.06 0.61 1.48
C SER A 16 11.79 1.31 2.81
N LEU A 17 12.77 2.05 3.35
CA LEU A 17 12.60 2.85 4.56
C LEU A 17 11.57 3.96 4.38
N ALA A 18 11.60 4.67 3.25
CA ALA A 18 10.63 5.72 2.93
C ALA A 18 9.21 5.17 2.81
N ILE A 19 9.02 4.02 2.15
CA ILE A 19 7.72 3.34 2.04
C ILE A 19 7.19 2.98 3.43
N VAL A 20 8.00 2.33 4.28
CA VAL A 20 7.59 1.95 5.64
C VAL A 20 7.21 3.19 6.45
N ALA A 21 8.03 4.25 6.40
CA ALA A 21 7.76 5.49 7.12
C ALA A 21 6.43 6.14 6.70
N ILE A 22 6.13 6.21 5.39
CA ILE A 22 4.89 6.78 4.87
C ILE A 22 3.67 5.95 5.27
N LEU A 23 3.77 4.62 5.19
CA LEU A 23 2.67 3.71 5.58
C LEU A 23 2.38 3.82 7.08
N SER A 24 3.41 3.83 7.92
CA SER A 24 3.26 3.99 9.37
C SER A 24 2.66 5.35 9.73
N ALA A 25 3.12 6.44 9.11
CA ALA A 25 2.57 7.78 9.34
C ALA A 25 1.09 7.85 8.94
N THR A 26 0.72 7.26 7.80
CA THR A 26 -0.66 7.22 7.32
C THR A 26 -1.56 6.45 8.29
N ALA A 27 -1.12 5.27 8.73
CA ALA A 27 -1.89 4.44 9.66
C ALA A 27 -2.07 5.15 11.03
N PHE A 28 -1.02 5.80 11.53
CA PHE A 28 -1.10 6.60 12.75
C PHE A 28 -2.05 7.78 12.61
N GLN A 29 -2.01 8.50 11.49
CA GLN A 29 -2.89 9.63 11.22
C GLN A 29 -4.36 9.20 11.18
N LEU A 30 -4.67 8.09 10.53
CA LEU A 30 -6.01 7.52 10.51
C LEU A 30 -6.49 7.18 11.93
N HIS A 31 -5.61 6.59 12.74
CA HIS A 31 -5.94 6.28 14.13
C HIS A 31 -6.20 7.55 14.95
N HIS A 32 -5.38 8.60 14.77
CA HIS A 32 -5.58 9.90 15.41
C HIS A 32 -6.91 10.56 15.00
N GLN A 33 -7.42 10.29 13.79
CA GLN A 33 -8.74 10.71 13.33
C GLN A 33 -9.91 9.87 13.90
N GLY A 34 -9.62 8.95 14.82
CA GLY A 34 -10.63 8.08 15.45
C GLY A 34 -10.96 6.83 14.64
N ARG A 35 -10.17 6.49 13.61
CA ARG A 35 -10.32 5.20 12.92
C ARG A 35 -9.74 4.07 13.76
N LEU A 36 -10.40 2.92 13.70
CA LEU A 36 -9.92 1.68 14.31
C LEU A 36 -8.79 1.10 13.47
N TRP A 37 -7.76 0.54 14.10
CA TRP A 37 -6.68 -0.18 13.40
C TRP A 37 -7.19 -1.38 12.60
N LEU A 38 -8.18 -2.08 13.18
CA LEU A 38 -8.89 -3.18 12.57
C LEU A 38 -10.32 -3.14 13.09
N CYS A 39 -11.27 -3.68 12.33
CA CYS A 39 -12.66 -3.71 12.76
C CYS A 39 -12.84 -4.43 14.11
N THR A 40 -13.65 -3.87 15.00
CA THR A 40 -14.08 -4.52 16.26
C THR A 40 -15.00 -5.71 16.02
N CYS A 41 -15.53 -5.86 14.80
CA CYS A 41 -16.40 -6.95 14.37
C CYS A 41 -15.67 -8.28 14.08
N GLY A 42 -14.34 -8.31 14.24
CA GLY A 42 -13.49 -9.45 13.92
C GLY A 42 -12.72 -9.24 12.62
N ALA A 43 -11.49 -9.78 12.59
CA ALA A 43 -10.62 -9.69 11.43
C ALA A 43 -11.13 -10.59 10.31
N ARG A 44 -11.32 -10.03 9.12
CA ARG A 44 -11.73 -10.73 7.90
C ARG A 44 -10.79 -10.38 6.78
N PHE A 45 -10.53 -11.36 5.92
CA PHE A 45 -9.69 -11.15 4.75
C PHE A 45 -10.34 -10.22 3.73
N TRP A 46 -11.68 -10.24 3.61
CA TRP A 46 -12.43 -9.47 2.63
C TRP A 46 -13.72 -8.89 3.21
N SER A 47 -14.03 -7.63 2.90
CA SER A 47 -15.34 -6.99 3.12
C SER A 47 -15.90 -6.46 1.80
N GLY A 48 -17.08 -6.92 1.39
CA GLY A 48 -17.70 -6.52 0.12
C GLY A 48 -18.66 -5.32 0.22
N ASN A 49 -19.06 -4.92 1.43
CA ASN A 49 -20.05 -3.86 1.61
C ASN A 49 -19.38 -2.49 1.78
N ILE A 50 -19.45 -1.69 0.73
CA ILE A 50 -18.81 -0.36 0.65
C ILE A 50 -19.46 0.64 1.64
N CYS A 51 -20.74 0.49 1.95
CA CYS A 51 -21.47 1.37 2.86
C CYS A 51 -21.42 0.91 4.33
N SER A 52 -20.56 -0.07 4.65
CA SER A 52 -20.41 -0.59 6.01
C SER A 52 -19.30 0.13 6.78
N SER A 53 -19.36 0.06 8.11
CA SER A 53 -18.27 0.48 8.99
C SER A 53 -17.04 -0.43 8.93
N GLU A 54 -17.15 -1.60 8.27
CA GLU A 54 -16.03 -2.53 8.05
C GLU A 54 -15.13 -2.10 6.89
N ASN A 55 -15.64 -1.23 6.01
CA ASN A 55 -14.93 -0.80 4.82
C ASN A 55 -13.62 -0.10 5.20
N SER A 56 -12.52 -0.47 4.53
CA SER A 56 -11.15 -0.03 4.81
C SER A 56 -10.59 -0.37 6.20
N GLN A 57 -11.38 -1.02 7.07
CA GLN A 57 -10.93 -1.51 8.38
C GLN A 57 -10.74 -3.03 8.43
N GLN A 58 -10.84 -3.69 7.26
CA GLN A 58 -10.50 -5.09 7.04
C GLN A 58 -9.25 -5.19 6.16
N PHE A 59 -8.72 -6.40 5.94
CA PHE A 59 -7.51 -6.59 5.14
C PHE A 59 -7.69 -6.18 3.67
N LEU A 60 -8.82 -6.54 3.07
CA LEU A 60 -9.17 -6.17 1.70
C LEU A 60 -10.63 -5.76 1.59
N ASP A 61 -10.88 -4.83 0.68
CA ASP A 61 -12.16 -4.28 0.30
C ASP A 61 -12.14 -3.91 -1.21
N PRO A 62 -13.26 -3.46 -1.81
CA PRO A 62 -13.25 -3.02 -3.21
C PRO A 62 -12.25 -1.91 -3.54
N TYR A 63 -11.89 -1.05 -2.58
CA TYR A 63 -10.89 0.01 -2.77
C TYR A 63 -9.45 -0.54 -2.85
N SER A 64 -9.21 -1.75 -2.37
CA SER A 64 -7.92 -2.44 -2.55
C SER A 64 -7.55 -2.56 -4.03
N PHE A 65 -8.54 -2.75 -4.92
CA PHE A 65 -8.32 -2.76 -6.36
C PHE A 65 -7.92 -1.37 -6.91
N THR A 66 -8.49 -0.29 -6.37
CA THR A 66 -8.11 1.06 -6.81
C THR A 66 -6.69 1.39 -6.37
N HIS A 67 -6.25 0.94 -5.19
CA HIS A 67 -4.85 1.10 -4.76
C HIS A 67 -3.85 0.44 -5.72
N VAL A 68 -4.14 -0.76 -6.21
CA VAL A 68 -3.31 -1.43 -7.22
C VAL A 68 -3.28 -0.63 -8.52
N LEU A 69 -4.44 -0.17 -8.99
CA LEU A 69 -4.55 0.62 -10.23
C LEU A 69 -3.77 1.94 -10.11
N HIS A 70 -3.97 2.69 -9.03
CA HIS A 70 -3.24 3.93 -8.76
C HIS A 70 -1.74 3.69 -8.67
N GLY A 71 -1.30 2.62 -7.99
CA GLY A 71 0.11 2.24 -7.92
C GLY A 71 0.73 2.01 -9.30
N LEU A 72 0.03 1.29 -10.19
CA LEU A 72 0.48 1.07 -11.56
C LEU A 72 0.56 2.38 -12.35
N VAL A 73 -0.46 3.24 -12.24
CA VAL A 73 -0.48 4.55 -12.90
C VAL A 73 0.70 5.42 -12.42
N TYR A 74 0.94 5.53 -11.11
CA TYR A 74 2.06 6.30 -10.58
C TYR A 74 3.42 5.72 -10.97
N PHE A 75 3.55 4.40 -11.01
CA PHE A 75 4.77 3.76 -11.50
C PHE A 75 5.08 4.14 -12.94
N ILE A 76 4.07 4.08 -13.82
CA ILE A 76 4.22 4.47 -15.23
C ILE A 76 4.58 5.96 -15.34
N LEU A 77 3.88 6.83 -14.61
CA LEU A 77 4.14 8.28 -14.63
C LEU A 77 5.57 8.61 -14.15
N LEU A 78 6.01 8.03 -13.03
CA LEU A 78 7.36 8.24 -12.51
C LEU A 78 8.45 7.63 -13.38
N LYS A 79 8.12 6.63 -14.21
CA LYS A 79 9.04 6.06 -15.21
C LYS A 79 9.19 6.94 -16.45
N LEU A 80 8.15 7.69 -16.80
CA LEU A 80 8.12 8.57 -17.96
C LEU A 80 8.72 9.95 -17.69
N LEU A 81 8.72 10.38 -16.41
CA LEU A 81 9.39 11.58 -15.93
C LEU A 81 10.91 11.37 -15.79
#